data_AF-F2LLK5-F1
#
_entry.id   AF-F2LLK5-F1
#
_cell.length_a   1.000
_cell.length_b   1.000
_cell.length_c   1.000
_cell.angle_alpha   90.00
_cell.angle_beta   90.00
_cell.angle_gamma   90.00
#
_symmetry.space_group_name_H-M   'P 1'
#
loop_
_entity.id
_entity.type
_entity.pdbx_description
1 polymer ?
#
loop_
_entity_poly.entity_id
_entity_poly.type
_entity_poly.pdbx_seq_one_letter_code
_entity_poly.pdbx_strand_id
1 'polypeptide(L)'
;MQDRFASACLHAPSPTDRPAFYPLAQFPRLQEIALNWEVIRDECMNLDAPLLEIDRVGKNHDQVHAEIIDHVRKGGRYGWLLGWKSDGSFNRDWTQYGLVVRDQAIPFAAEAMPRTIEMLGRIKGIKVCALSRMMPNVLLSTHRHPELLEQGMLQMHITLDAAAEGNYAYLNVAGHFNQNQIGNAIVFDGSLDHFALNASPVPRTIFYMEFERDKQIQG
;
A
#
# COMPACT_ATOMS: atom_id res chain seq x y z
N MET A 1 25.00 4.89 -36.76
CA MET A 1 25.22 3.52 -36.26
C MET A 1 24.09 3.25 -35.28
N GLN A 2 23.05 2.52 -35.68
CA GLN A 2 21.94 2.16 -34.80
C GLN A 2 22.47 1.19 -33.75
N ASP A 3 22.26 1.51 -32.48
CA ASP A 3 22.72 0.72 -31.35
C ASP A 3 22.01 -0.65 -31.35
N ARG A 4 22.75 -1.70 -31.74
CA ARG A 4 22.24 -3.08 -31.84
C ARG A 4 21.89 -3.68 -30.47
N PHE A 5 22.20 -3.00 -29.36
CA PHE A 5 21.89 -3.47 -28.00
C PHE A 5 20.54 -2.95 -27.47
N ALA A 6 19.95 -1.91 -28.09
CA ALA A 6 18.65 -1.38 -27.65
C ALA A 6 17.49 -2.38 -27.81
N SER A 7 17.63 -3.39 -28.69
CA SER A 7 16.62 -4.44 -28.88
C SER A 7 16.46 -5.40 -27.70
N ALA A 8 17.35 -5.35 -26.70
CA ALA A 8 17.30 -6.24 -25.53
C ALA A 8 16.36 -5.73 -24.40
N CYS A 9 15.93 -4.47 -24.45
CA CYS A 9 14.92 -3.92 -23.52
C CYS A 9 13.52 -4.26 -24.03
N LEU A 10 13.07 -5.50 -23.78
CA LEU A 10 11.78 -5.99 -24.28
C LEU A 10 10.56 -5.36 -23.58
N HIS A 11 10.73 -4.66 -22.45
CA HIS A 11 9.64 -4.07 -21.67
C HIS A 11 9.98 -2.63 -21.27
N ALA A 12 9.94 -1.71 -22.25
CA ALA A 12 9.73 -0.31 -21.92
C ALA A 12 8.31 -0.16 -21.34
N PRO A 13 8.11 0.62 -20.25
CA PRO A 13 6.77 0.95 -19.78
C PRO A 13 5.91 1.44 -20.95
N SER A 14 4.65 1.02 -21.02
CA SER A 14 3.75 1.52 -22.05
C SER A 14 3.70 3.05 -21.99
N PRO A 15 3.91 3.78 -23.11
CA PRO A 15 3.78 5.22 -23.13
C PRO A 15 2.40 5.62 -22.58
N THR A 16 2.38 6.55 -21.62
CA THR A 16 1.14 7.05 -21.03
C THR A 16 1.24 8.55 -20.81
N ASP A 17 0.16 9.27 -21.13
CA ASP A 17 0.05 10.71 -20.89
C ASP A 17 -0.38 11.03 -19.45
N ARG A 18 -0.69 10.00 -18.65
CA ARG A 18 -1.12 10.14 -17.25
C ARG A 18 0.11 10.22 -16.33
N PRO A 19 0.11 11.13 -15.33
CA PRO A 19 1.25 11.26 -14.44
C PRO A 19 1.38 10.04 -13.53
N ALA A 20 2.60 9.55 -13.35
CA ALA A 20 2.92 8.45 -12.44
C ALA A 20 2.66 8.85 -10.98
N PHE A 21 3.07 10.07 -10.60
CA PHE A 21 2.95 10.62 -9.26
C PHE A 21 2.20 11.94 -9.28
N TYR A 22 1.43 12.20 -8.22
CA TYR A 22 0.66 13.42 -8.03
C TYR A 22 1.22 14.20 -6.83
N PRO A 23 1.36 15.54 -6.93
CA PRO A 23 1.71 16.37 -5.79
C PRO A 23 0.71 16.20 -4.65
N LEU A 24 1.18 15.86 -3.45
CA LEU A 24 0.33 15.67 -2.28
C LEU A 24 -0.51 16.93 -1.94
N ALA A 25 0.00 18.12 -2.25
CA ALA A 25 -0.72 19.39 -2.06
C ALA A 25 -2.05 19.49 -2.84
N GLN A 26 -2.28 18.61 -3.83
CA GLN A 26 -3.58 18.50 -4.51
C GLN A 26 -4.65 17.83 -3.64
N PHE A 27 -4.27 17.22 -2.51
CA PHE A 27 -5.14 16.41 -1.66
C PHE A 27 -5.07 16.85 -0.19
N PRO A 28 -5.71 17.98 0.20
CA PRO A 28 -5.53 18.58 1.53
C PRO A 28 -5.83 17.64 2.70
N ARG A 29 -6.88 16.80 2.57
CA ARG A 29 -7.22 15.82 3.62
C ARG A 29 -6.19 14.71 3.77
N LEU A 30 -5.57 14.28 2.66
CA LEU A 30 -4.48 13.31 2.71
C LEU A 30 -3.18 13.94 3.22
N GLN A 31 -3.00 15.25 3.02
CA GLN A 31 -1.90 15.99 3.61
C GLN A 31 -2.00 16.01 5.14
N GLU A 32 -3.19 16.12 5.72
CA GLU A 32 -3.40 15.98 7.17
C GLU A 32 -2.94 14.60 7.68
N ILE A 33 -3.31 13.52 7.00
CA ILE A 33 -2.83 12.16 7.33
C ILE A 33 -1.30 12.08 7.25
N ALA A 34 -0.72 12.62 6.17
CA ALA A 34 0.73 12.63 5.97
C ALA A 34 1.47 13.43 7.05
N LEU A 35 0.93 14.56 7.51
CA LEU A 35 1.51 15.35 8.58
C LEU A 35 1.46 14.64 9.94
N ASN A 36 0.50 13.72 10.13
CA ASN A 36 0.34 12.94 11.36
C ASN A 36 0.90 11.51 11.23
N TRP A 37 1.84 11.28 10.32
CA TRP A 37 2.41 9.95 10.06
C TRP A 37 3.06 9.30 11.30
N GLU A 38 3.63 10.10 12.21
CA GLU A 38 4.24 9.60 13.45
C GLU A 38 3.21 8.89 14.35
N VAL A 39 1.97 9.40 14.40
CA VAL A 39 0.88 8.74 15.14
C VAL A 39 0.62 7.34 14.58
N ILE A 40 0.58 7.23 13.25
CA ILE A 40 0.36 5.97 12.55
C ILE A 40 1.53 5.01 12.78
N ARG A 41 2.77 5.53 12.73
CA ARG A 41 3.98 4.75 13.02
C ARG A 41 3.95 4.22 14.45
N ASP A 42 3.70 5.07 15.44
CA ASP A 42 3.73 4.69 16.84
C ASP A 42 2.71 3.58 17.13
N GLU A 43 1.48 3.71 16.62
CA GLU A 43 0.47 2.65 16.77
C GLU A 43 0.89 1.37 16.03
N CYS A 44 1.42 1.49 14.80
CA CYS A 44 1.93 0.35 14.03
C CYS A 44 3.06 -0.42 14.75
N MET A 45 4.00 0.29 15.37
CA MET A 45 5.14 -0.31 16.07
C MET A 45 4.74 -0.97 17.39
N ASN A 46 3.60 -0.59 17.97
CA ASN A 46 3.04 -1.18 19.18
C ASN A 46 2.02 -2.30 18.90
N LEU A 47 1.79 -2.67 17.64
CA LEU A 47 0.85 -3.73 17.28
C LEU A 47 1.32 -5.12 17.77
N ASP A 48 0.58 -5.71 18.69
CA ASP A 48 0.63 -7.16 19.00
C ASP A 48 -0.43 -7.90 18.18
N ALA A 49 -0.05 -8.26 16.96
CA ALA A 49 -0.91 -8.93 16.00
C ALA A 49 -0.20 -10.17 15.43
N PRO A 50 -0.85 -11.36 15.45
CA PRO A 50 -0.28 -12.57 14.85
C PRO A 50 -0.26 -12.48 13.32
N LEU A 51 0.53 -13.35 12.69
CA LEU A 51 0.37 -13.67 11.27
C LEU A 51 -0.72 -14.73 11.12
N LEU A 52 -1.70 -14.47 10.26
CA LEU A 52 -2.80 -15.38 9.96
C LEU A 52 -2.45 -16.24 8.75
N GLU A 53 -2.94 -17.48 8.73
CA GLU A 53 -2.94 -18.34 7.54
C GLU A 53 -4.13 -17.97 6.62
N ILE A 54 -4.31 -16.67 6.39
CA ILE A 54 -5.26 -16.06 5.46
C ILE A 54 -4.45 -15.25 4.45
N ASP A 55 -4.60 -15.59 3.17
CA ASP A 55 -3.90 -14.93 2.08
C ASP A 55 -4.85 -14.13 1.18
N ARG A 56 -4.23 -13.30 0.33
CA ARG A 56 -4.90 -12.45 -0.65
C ARG A 56 -4.94 -13.02 -2.09
N VAL A 57 -4.50 -14.25 -2.31
CA VAL A 57 -4.40 -14.84 -3.66
C VAL A 57 -5.79 -15.01 -4.26
N GLY A 58 -6.02 -14.40 -5.43
CA GLY A 58 -7.27 -14.55 -6.18
C GLY A 58 -8.50 -13.96 -5.49
N LYS A 59 -8.32 -13.13 -4.46
CA LYS A 59 -9.41 -12.52 -3.68
C LYS A 59 -9.41 -11.00 -3.86
N ASN A 60 -10.59 -10.43 -4.03
CA ASN A 60 -10.78 -8.98 -3.92
C ASN A 60 -10.84 -8.54 -2.44
N HIS A 61 -10.80 -7.22 -2.20
CA HIS A 61 -10.78 -6.68 -0.84
C HIS A 61 -12.01 -7.09 0.00
N ASP A 62 -13.19 -7.23 -0.61
CA ASP A 62 -14.42 -7.63 0.09
C ASP A 62 -14.38 -9.10 0.54
N GLN A 63 -13.84 -9.99 -0.31
CA GLN A 63 -13.67 -11.41 0.00
C GLN A 63 -12.68 -11.60 1.15
N VAL A 64 -11.52 -10.93 1.08
CA VAL A 64 -10.52 -10.95 2.16
C VAL A 64 -11.12 -10.42 3.46
N HIS A 65 -11.86 -9.30 3.39
CA HIS A 65 -12.52 -8.74 4.56
C HIS A 65 -13.54 -9.70 5.17
N ALA A 66 -14.40 -10.32 4.36
CA ALA A 66 -15.39 -11.27 4.85
C ALA A 66 -14.75 -12.48 5.56
N GLU A 67 -13.66 -13.01 5.00
CA GLU A 67 -12.91 -14.15 5.59
C GLU A 67 -12.28 -13.79 6.94
N ILE A 68 -11.70 -12.59 7.06
CA ILE A 68 -11.17 -12.07 8.34
C ILE A 68 -12.27 -11.96 9.38
N ILE A 69 -13.41 -11.36 9.02
CA ILE A 69 -14.52 -11.17 9.94
C ILE A 69 -15.05 -12.54 10.42
N ASP A 70 -15.17 -13.51 9.52
CA ASP A 70 -15.55 -14.88 9.87
C ASP A 70 -14.53 -15.57 10.79
N HIS A 71 -13.22 -15.43 10.50
CA HIS A 71 -12.14 -15.94 11.34
C HIS A 71 -12.23 -15.42 12.78
N VAL A 72 -12.40 -14.11 12.95
CA VAL A 72 -12.47 -13.50 14.28
C VAL A 72 -13.79 -13.87 14.99
N ARG A 73 -14.92 -13.92 14.26
CA ARG A 73 -16.20 -14.39 14.82
C ARG A 73 -16.16 -15.82 15.33
N LYS A 74 -15.28 -16.65 14.77
CA LYS A 74 -15.02 -18.03 15.22
C LYS A 74 -14.02 -18.12 16.39
N GLY A 75 -13.62 -16.98 16.97
CA GLY A 75 -12.70 -16.90 18.10
C GLY A 75 -11.23 -16.76 17.71
N GLY A 76 -10.92 -16.56 16.43
CA GLY A 76 -9.58 -16.25 15.97
C GLY A 76 -9.12 -14.84 16.36
N ARG A 77 -7.80 -14.63 16.46
CA ARG A 77 -7.22 -13.29 16.69
C ARG A 77 -7.20 -12.52 15.38
N TYR A 78 -7.40 -11.20 15.43
CA TYR A 78 -7.16 -10.34 14.27
C TYR A 78 -5.66 -10.12 14.06
N GLY A 79 -5.19 -10.07 12.81
CA GLY A 79 -3.75 -10.05 12.52
C GLY A 79 -3.36 -9.75 11.08
N TRP A 80 -2.06 -9.93 10.82
CA TRP A 80 -1.43 -9.75 9.52
C TRP A 80 -1.84 -10.85 8.54
N LEU A 81 -2.05 -10.49 7.29
CA LEU A 81 -2.47 -11.37 6.20
C LEU A 81 -1.29 -11.60 5.25
N LEU A 82 -1.28 -12.75 4.59
CA LEU A 82 -0.29 -13.10 3.59
C LEU A 82 -0.59 -12.40 2.26
N GLY A 83 0.45 -11.80 1.68
CA GLY A 83 0.38 -11.23 0.33
C GLY A 83 0.36 -12.31 -0.74
N TRP A 84 0.49 -11.89 -2.00
CA TRP A 84 0.56 -12.77 -3.15
C TRP A 84 1.91 -12.66 -3.86
N LYS A 85 2.21 -13.63 -4.73
CA LYS A 85 3.33 -13.62 -5.68
C LYS A 85 2.81 -13.70 -7.12
N SER A 86 3.63 -13.32 -8.09
CA SER A 86 3.26 -13.36 -9.51
C SER A 86 2.97 -14.76 -10.05
N ASP A 87 3.47 -15.80 -9.39
CA ASP A 87 3.18 -17.20 -9.72
C ASP A 87 1.83 -17.70 -9.17
N GLY A 88 1.07 -16.82 -8.52
CA GLY A 88 -0.22 -17.15 -7.92
C GLY A 88 -0.13 -17.87 -6.56
N SER A 89 1.05 -17.96 -5.95
CA SER A 89 1.21 -18.43 -4.57
C SER A 89 1.14 -17.28 -3.55
N PHE A 90 1.01 -17.61 -2.27
CA PHE A 90 1.05 -16.62 -1.20
C PHE A 90 2.49 -16.21 -0.86
N ASN A 91 2.65 -15.04 -0.26
CA ASN A 91 3.93 -14.49 0.17
C ASN A 91 3.93 -14.27 1.69
N ARG A 92 4.78 -15.00 2.43
CA ARG A 92 4.96 -14.81 3.89
C ARG A 92 5.82 -13.59 4.22
N ASP A 93 6.62 -13.14 3.27
CA ASP A 93 7.56 -12.03 3.42
C ASP A 93 6.97 -10.68 3.00
N TRP A 94 5.74 -10.69 2.47
CA TRP A 94 4.95 -9.50 2.21
C TRP A 94 3.59 -9.66 2.88
N THR A 95 3.32 -8.85 3.91
CA THR A 95 2.13 -8.99 4.74
C THR A 95 1.37 -7.69 4.87
N GLN A 96 0.08 -7.78 5.18
CA GLN A 96 -0.79 -6.61 5.32
C GLN A 96 -1.71 -6.69 6.52
N TYR A 97 -1.96 -5.55 7.16
CA TYR A 97 -2.88 -5.42 8.29
C TYR A 97 -3.97 -4.42 7.89
N GLY A 98 -5.21 -4.89 7.76
CA GLY A 98 -6.31 -4.06 7.31
C GLY A 98 -6.70 -3.00 8.33
N LEU A 99 -7.12 -1.83 7.87
CA LEU A 99 -7.59 -0.73 8.71
C LEU A 99 -9.02 -0.32 8.34
N VAL A 100 -9.27 -0.11 7.05
CA VAL A 100 -10.56 0.35 6.51
C VAL A 100 -10.86 -0.38 5.20
N VAL A 101 -12.12 -0.74 4.98
CA VAL A 101 -12.63 -1.21 3.69
C VAL A 101 -13.93 -0.45 3.40
N ARG A 102 -14.02 0.20 2.23
CA ARG A 102 -15.20 0.97 1.80
C ARG A 102 -15.73 1.96 2.86
N ASP A 103 -14.86 2.88 3.28
CA ASP A 103 -15.11 3.86 4.35
C ASP A 103 -15.49 3.28 5.73
N GLN A 104 -15.47 1.95 5.91
CA GLN A 104 -15.79 1.28 7.16
C GLN A 104 -14.51 0.78 7.83
N ALA A 105 -14.28 1.24 9.06
CA ALA A 105 -13.19 0.72 9.88
C ALA A 105 -13.40 -0.76 10.15
N ILE A 106 -12.32 -1.55 10.05
CA ILE A 106 -12.31 -2.92 10.54
C ILE A 106 -12.36 -2.83 12.08
N PRO A 107 -13.39 -3.37 12.76
CA PRO A 107 -13.61 -3.11 14.19
C PRO A 107 -12.40 -3.42 15.07
N PHE A 108 -11.71 -4.53 14.79
CA PHE A 108 -10.55 -4.98 15.56
C PHE A 108 -9.30 -4.10 15.32
N ALA A 109 -9.22 -3.41 14.18
CA ALA A 109 -8.17 -2.43 13.95
C ALA A 109 -8.40 -1.14 14.77
N ALA A 110 -9.66 -0.79 15.05
CA ALA A 110 -10.00 0.37 15.88
C ALA A 110 -9.58 0.20 17.34
N GLU A 111 -9.55 -1.03 17.84
CA GLU A 111 -9.03 -1.34 19.17
C GLU A 111 -7.50 -1.18 19.23
N ALA A 112 -6.79 -1.60 18.18
CA ALA A 112 -5.32 -1.63 18.15
C ALA A 112 -4.69 -0.30 17.69
N MET A 113 -5.37 0.45 16.81
CA MET A 113 -4.90 1.71 16.22
C MET A 113 -5.98 2.81 16.31
N PRO A 114 -6.45 3.17 17.51
CA PRO A 114 -7.61 4.03 17.69
C PRO A 114 -7.42 5.43 17.08
N ARG A 115 -6.24 6.04 17.22
CA ARG A 115 -6.00 7.40 16.70
C ARG A 115 -5.90 7.39 15.19
N THR A 116 -5.26 6.36 14.62
CA THR A 116 -5.22 6.17 13.16
C THR A 116 -6.63 6.01 12.59
N ILE A 117 -7.46 5.15 13.20
CA ILE A 117 -8.83 4.93 12.73
C ILE A 117 -9.71 6.19 12.89
N GLU A 118 -9.52 6.97 13.96
CA GLU A 118 -10.21 8.26 14.12
C GLU A 118 -9.89 9.23 12.98
N MET A 119 -8.60 9.37 12.62
CA MET A 119 -8.18 10.21 11.48
C MET A 119 -8.78 9.70 10.16
N LEU A 120 -8.75 8.39 9.93
CA LEU A 120 -9.30 7.78 8.72
C LEU A 120 -10.82 7.95 8.61
N GLY A 121 -11.54 8.01 9.74
CA GLY A 121 -13.00 8.24 9.76
C GLY A 121 -13.43 9.59 9.16
N ARG A 122 -12.50 10.55 9.05
CA ARG A 122 -12.72 11.87 8.45
C ARG A 122 -12.54 11.88 6.93
N ILE A 123 -11.93 10.83 6.38
CA ILE A 123 -11.73 10.66 4.94
C ILE A 123 -12.94 9.91 4.34
N LYS A 124 -13.37 10.30 3.15
CA LYS A 124 -14.45 9.64 2.39
C LYS A 124 -13.91 9.09 1.09
N GLY A 125 -14.50 8.02 0.57
CA GLY A 125 -14.06 7.37 -0.65
C GLY A 125 -12.79 6.54 -0.51
N ILE A 126 -12.51 6.02 0.69
CA ILE A 126 -11.50 4.98 0.90
C ILE A 126 -12.08 3.65 0.41
N LYS A 127 -11.43 3.04 -0.59
CA LYS A 127 -11.74 1.67 -0.99
C LYS A 127 -11.11 0.66 -0.04
N VAL A 128 -9.83 0.85 0.25
CA VAL A 128 -9.09 0.07 1.24
C VAL A 128 -8.00 0.92 1.87
N CYS A 129 -7.74 0.71 3.15
CA CYS A 129 -6.58 1.22 3.85
C CYS A 129 -5.98 0.09 4.70
N ALA A 130 -4.66 -0.04 4.68
CA ALA A 130 -3.94 -1.09 5.39
C ALA A 130 -2.51 -0.64 5.74
N LEU A 131 -1.88 -1.31 6.69
CA LEU A 131 -0.43 -1.37 6.77
C LEU A 131 0.08 -2.44 5.80
N SER A 132 1.24 -2.21 5.20
CA SER A 132 1.91 -3.16 4.30
C SER A 132 3.36 -3.29 4.70
N ARG A 133 3.81 -4.51 4.96
CA ARG A 133 5.16 -4.82 5.43
C ARG A 133 5.86 -5.74 4.45
N MET A 134 7.03 -5.32 4.00
CA MET A 134 7.96 -6.14 3.22
C MET A 134 9.17 -6.49 4.08
N MET A 135 9.46 -7.78 4.20
CA MET A 135 10.68 -8.26 4.83
C MET A 135 11.92 -7.95 3.96
N PRO A 136 13.15 -8.17 4.46
CA PRO A 136 14.37 -8.00 3.68
C PRO A 136 14.36 -8.77 2.36
N ASN A 137 14.92 -8.17 1.31
CA ASN A 137 15.10 -8.75 -0.02
C ASN A 137 13.81 -9.17 -0.76
N VAL A 138 12.70 -8.49 -0.46
CA VAL A 138 11.40 -8.75 -1.11
C VAL A 138 11.23 -7.85 -2.32
N LEU A 139 10.93 -8.47 -3.46
CA LEU A 139 10.45 -7.82 -4.68
C LEU A 139 8.97 -8.17 -4.87
N LEU A 140 8.12 -7.16 -4.89
CA LEU A 140 6.80 -7.27 -5.50
C LEU A 140 6.97 -6.93 -6.98
N SER A 141 6.90 -7.96 -7.82
CA SER A 141 7.10 -7.86 -9.27
C SER A 141 6.14 -6.89 -9.93
N THR A 142 6.47 -6.46 -11.14
CA THR A 142 5.64 -5.54 -11.93
C THR A 142 4.21 -6.05 -12.06
N HIS A 143 3.26 -5.20 -11.70
CA HIS A 143 1.82 -5.44 -11.80
C HIS A 143 1.07 -4.13 -12.07
N ARG A 144 -0.24 -4.25 -12.29
CA ARG A 144 -1.17 -3.13 -12.47
C ARG A 144 -2.46 -3.43 -11.72
N HIS A 145 -3.17 -2.38 -11.33
CA HIS A 145 -4.55 -2.43 -10.86
C HIS A 145 -5.46 -1.66 -11.84
N PRO A 146 -5.85 -2.27 -12.99
CA PRO A 146 -6.60 -1.58 -14.03
C PRO A 146 -7.92 -0.97 -13.52
N GLU A 147 -8.55 -1.60 -12.54
CA GLU A 147 -9.80 -1.16 -11.93
C GLU A 147 -9.69 0.21 -11.26
N LEU A 148 -8.49 0.64 -10.84
CA LEU A 148 -8.31 1.96 -10.22
C LEU A 148 -8.58 3.08 -11.23
N LEU A 149 -8.22 2.88 -12.50
CA LEU A 149 -8.51 3.87 -13.54
C LEU A 149 -10.02 4.00 -13.76
N GLU A 150 -10.72 2.88 -13.92
CA GLU A 150 -12.17 2.85 -14.14
C GLU A 150 -12.95 3.45 -12.96
N GLN A 151 -12.41 3.32 -11.75
CA GLN A 151 -13.01 3.82 -10.51
C GLN A 151 -12.58 5.24 -10.15
N GLY A 152 -11.74 5.89 -10.97
CA GLY A 152 -11.23 7.23 -10.68
C GLY A 152 -10.39 7.29 -9.39
N MET A 153 -9.65 6.22 -9.09
CA MET A 153 -8.90 6.04 -7.85
C MET A 153 -7.40 6.22 -8.02
N LEU A 154 -6.75 6.62 -6.93
CA LEU A 154 -5.30 6.69 -6.79
C LEU A 154 -4.86 5.91 -5.55
N GLN A 155 -3.56 5.68 -5.45
CA GLN A 155 -2.94 5.07 -4.28
C GLN A 155 -2.10 6.08 -3.51
N MET A 156 -2.10 5.97 -2.18
CA MET A 156 -1.23 6.70 -1.29
C MET A 156 -0.34 5.73 -0.52
N HIS A 157 0.95 6.04 -0.42
CA HIS A 157 1.85 5.42 0.55
C HIS A 157 2.43 6.45 1.51
N ILE A 158 2.60 6.07 2.77
CA ILE A 158 3.48 6.78 3.71
C ILE A 158 4.48 5.78 4.26
N THR A 159 5.77 6.09 4.19
CA THR A 159 6.80 5.21 4.76
C THR A 159 6.82 5.39 6.28
N LEU A 160 6.44 4.37 7.03
CA LEU A 160 6.40 4.42 8.49
C LEU A 160 7.71 3.95 9.10
N ASP A 161 8.29 2.88 8.55
CA ASP A 161 9.55 2.31 9.01
C ASP A 161 10.32 1.71 7.82
N ALA A 162 11.61 1.95 7.76
CA ALA A 162 12.52 1.47 6.71
C ALA A 162 13.96 1.62 7.19
N ALA A 163 14.93 1.10 6.41
CA ALA A 163 16.33 1.43 6.63
C ALA A 163 16.54 2.96 6.61
N ALA A 164 17.20 3.49 7.64
CA ALA A 164 17.44 4.92 7.79
C ALA A 164 18.54 5.47 6.87
N GLU A 165 19.40 4.59 6.37
CA GLU A 165 20.54 4.93 5.51
C GLU A 165 20.49 4.13 4.22
N GLY A 166 21.00 4.72 3.13
CA GLY A 166 21.11 4.09 1.82
C GLY A 166 19.81 4.04 1.00
N ASN A 167 19.96 3.77 -0.30
CA ASN A 167 18.85 3.70 -1.26
C ASN A 167 18.45 2.23 -1.50
N TYR A 168 17.87 1.60 -0.49
CA TYR A 168 17.56 0.17 -0.53
C TYR A 168 16.13 -0.17 -0.93
N ALA A 169 15.20 0.77 -0.74
CA ALA A 169 13.78 0.53 -0.95
C ALA A 169 13.16 1.63 -1.82
N TYR A 170 12.37 1.22 -2.80
CA TYR A 170 11.71 2.14 -3.71
C TYR A 170 10.45 1.53 -4.33
N LEU A 171 9.57 2.43 -4.76
CA LEU A 171 8.44 2.17 -5.66
C LEU A 171 8.81 2.72 -7.04
N ASN A 172 8.61 1.93 -8.08
CA ASN A 172 8.62 2.42 -9.45
C ASN A 172 7.18 2.48 -9.97
N VAL A 173 6.81 3.56 -10.66
CA VAL A 173 5.52 3.71 -11.36
C VAL A 173 5.79 4.29 -12.73
N ALA A 174 5.44 3.55 -13.79
CA ALA A 174 5.70 3.93 -15.18
C ALA A 174 7.14 4.43 -15.42
N GLY A 175 8.15 3.74 -14.87
CA GLY A 175 9.55 4.12 -15.03
C GLY A 175 10.05 5.22 -14.08
N HIS A 176 9.17 5.88 -13.33
CA HIS A 176 9.52 6.90 -12.36
C HIS A 176 9.75 6.28 -10.98
N PHE A 177 10.85 6.61 -10.33
CA PHE A 177 11.21 6.04 -9.02
C PHE A 177 10.88 7.00 -7.88
N ASN A 178 10.31 6.45 -6.80
CA ASN A 178 10.24 7.09 -5.51
C ASN A 178 10.98 6.25 -4.47
N GLN A 179 11.99 6.84 -3.83
CA GLN A 179 12.73 6.19 -2.75
C GLN A 179 11.96 6.29 -1.44
N ASN A 180 11.93 5.20 -0.69
CA ASN A 180 11.34 5.20 0.63
C ASN A 180 12.26 5.90 1.62
N GLN A 181 11.76 6.97 2.22
CA GLN A 181 12.36 7.67 3.35
C GLN A 181 11.29 7.75 4.43
N ILE A 182 11.66 7.50 5.69
CA ILE A 182 10.70 7.54 6.79
C ILE A 182 9.97 8.90 6.80
N GLY A 183 8.64 8.86 6.92
CA GLY A 183 7.75 10.03 6.84
C GLY A 183 7.43 10.52 5.42
N ASN A 184 8.12 10.02 4.37
CA ASN A 184 7.81 10.37 2.99
C ASN A 184 6.44 9.82 2.59
N ALA A 185 5.58 10.71 2.12
CA ALA A 185 4.24 10.44 1.64
C ALA A 185 4.14 10.68 0.13
N ILE A 186 3.56 9.73 -0.59
CA ILE A 186 3.38 9.80 -2.04
C ILE A 186 1.95 9.46 -2.44
N VAL A 187 1.51 10.07 -3.54
CA VAL A 187 0.29 9.69 -4.26
C VAL A 187 0.67 9.30 -5.68
N PHE A 188 0.17 8.17 -6.18
CA PHE A 188 0.51 7.64 -7.48
C PHE A 188 -0.65 6.93 -8.17
N ASP A 189 -0.53 6.77 -9.49
CA ASP A 189 -1.49 6.02 -10.32
C ASP A 189 -1.15 4.53 -10.33
N GLY A 190 -1.80 3.76 -9.47
CA GLY A 190 -1.65 2.30 -9.38
C GLY A 190 -2.17 1.50 -10.58
N SER A 191 -2.87 2.15 -11.52
CA SER A 191 -3.30 1.47 -12.75
C SER A 191 -2.18 1.38 -13.80
N LEU A 192 -1.09 2.12 -13.60
CA LEU A 192 0.12 2.03 -14.43
C LEU A 192 1.03 0.90 -13.95
N ASP A 193 1.96 0.45 -14.81
CA ASP A 193 2.97 -0.54 -14.41
C ASP A 193 3.73 -0.04 -13.18
N HIS A 194 3.75 -0.84 -12.13
CA HIS A 194 4.51 -0.53 -10.95
C HIS A 194 5.06 -1.79 -10.27
N PHE A 195 6.17 -1.62 -9.58
CA PHE A 195 6.80 -2.65 -8.76
C PHE A 195 7.41 -2.01 -7.52
N ALA A 196 7.57 -2.79 -6.47
CA ALA A 196 8.15 -2.32 -5.21
C ALA A 196 9.26 -3.27 -4.73
N LEU A 197 10.37 -2.69 -4.26
CA LEU A 197 11.53 -3.42 -3.77
C LEU A 197 11.84 -3.00 -2.34
N ASN A 198 12.14 -3.97 -1.48
CA ASN A 198 12.90 -3.77 -0.25
C ASN A 198 14.19 -4.60 -0.33
N ALA A 199 15.29 -3.99 -0.77
CA ALA A 199 16.62 -4.60 -0.80
C ALA A 199 17.44 -4.27 0.46
N SER A 200 16.78 -3.87 1.55
CA SER A 200 17.45 -3.52 2.80
C SER A 200 17.54 -4.73 3.73
N PRO A 201 18.45 -4.72 4.74
CA PRO A 201 18.55 -5.79 5.72
C PRO A 201 17.46 -5.74 6.80
N VAL A 202 16.55 -4.76 6.75
CA VAL A 202 15.46 -4.58 7.72
C VAL A 202 14.09 -4.62 7.05
N PRO A 203 13.01 -4.90 7.79
CA PRO A 203 11.67 -4.74 7.24
C PRO A 203 11.40 -3.29 6.81
N ARG A 204 10.57 -3.15 5.78
CA ARG A 204 9.98 -1.88 5.35
C ARG A 204 8.48 -1.96 5.62
N THR A 205 7.96 -1.05 6.43
CA THR A 205 6.52 -0.93 6.70
C THR A 205 6.01 0.40 6.18
N ILE A 206 4.91 0.35 5.43
CA ILE A 206 4.22 1.53 4.89
C ILE A 206 2.75 1.53 5.32
N PHE A 207 2.20 2.73 5.44
CA PHE A 207 0.78 2.97 5.32
C PHE A 207 0.39 2.90 3.84
N TYR A 208 -0.71 2.22 3.52
CA TYR A 208 -1.24 2.02 2.18
C TYR A 208 -2.72 2.42 2.13
N MET A 209 -3.12 3.16 1.10
CA MET A 209 -4.53 3.50 0.86
C MET A 209 -4.85 3.52 -0.64
N GLU A 210 -5.99 2.95 -1.03
CA GLU A 210 -6.68 3.24 -2.30
C GLU A 210 -7.84 4.18 -2.02
N PHE A 211 -7.93 5.28 -2.77
CA PHE A 211 -8.93 6.33 -2.55
C PHE A 211 -9.49 6.92 -3.84
N GLU A 212 -10.75 7.37 -3.81
CA GLU A 212 -11.40 8.13 -4.89
C GLU A 212 -10.76 9.52 -5.01
N ARG A 213 -10.14 9.80 -6.16
CA ARG A 213 -9.36 11.02 -6.40
C ARG A 213 -10.18 12.28 -6.18
N ASP A 214 -11.35 12.37 -6.82
CA ASP A 214 -12.14 13.61 -6.85
C ASP A 214 -12.67 14.01 -5.47
N LYS A 215 -12.90 13.03 -4.58
CA LYS A 215 -13.30 13.27 -3.19
C LYS A 215 -12.20 13.87 -2.32
N GLN A 216 -10.94 13.84 -2.77
CA GLN A 216 -9.80 14.39 -2.01
C GLN A 216 -9.28 15.72 -2.56
N ILE A 217 -9.69 16.12 -3.77
CA ILE A 217 -9.22 17.37 -4.40
C ILE A 217 -9.95 18.59 -3.82
N GLN A 218 -11.19 18.44 -3.38
CA GLN A 218 -12.00 19.51 -2.82
C GLN A 218 -12.14 19.30 -1.31
N GLY A 219 -11.31 20.03 -0.56
CA GLY A 219 -11.33 20.11 0.90
C GLY A 219 -12.28 21.18 1.38
#